data_AF-A0A965G233-F1
#
_entry.id   AF-A0A965G233-F1
#
_cell.length_a   1.000
_cell.length_b   1.000
_cell.length_c   1.000
_cell.angle_alpha   90.00
_cell.angle_beta   90.00
_cell.angle_gamma   90.00
#
_symmetry.space_group_name_H-M   'P 1'
#
loop_
_entity.id
_entity.type
_entity.pdbx_description
1 polymer ?
#
loop_
_entity_poly.entity_id
_entity_poly.type
_entity_poly.pdbx_seq_one_letter_code
_entity_poly.pdbx_strand_id
1 'polypeptide(L)'
;ARRPYGSQLGALVSNQSAVIPDRAHLETRLASLKAQHPEGAVPKPASWGGYRIIPESFEFWQGRTNRLHDRFLYSRGANGWTISRLAP
;
A
#
# COMPACT_ATOMS: atom_id res chain seq x y z
N ALA A 1 4.61 -16.28 -7.70
CA ALA A 1 4.18 -15.19 -6.79
C ALA A 1 5.28 -14.94 -5.76
N ARG A 2 5.67 -13.68 -5.47
CA ARG A 2 6.82 -13.34 -4.59
C ARG A 2 6.46 -13.10 -3.11
N ARG A 3 5.17 -13.13 -2.75
CA ARG A 3 4.71 -12.89 -1.36
C ARG A 3 4.70 -14.21 -0.57
N PRO A 4 4.86 -14.20 0.76
CA PRO A 4 4.73 -15.41 1.57
C PRO A 4 3.36 -16.08 1.39
N TYR A 5 3.30 -17.41 1.43
CA TYR A 5 2.07 -18.20 1.22
C TYR A 5 0.89 -17.72 2.08
N GLY A 6 1.10 -17.51 3.39
CA GLY A 6 0.08 -16.97 4.28
C GLY A 6 -0.47 -15.60 3.85
N SER A 7 0.38 -14.72 3.31
CA SER A 7 -0.02 -13.41 2.79
C SER A 7 -0.81 -13.51 1.49
N GLN A 8 -0.55 -14.54 0.66
CA GLN A 8 -1.33 -14.80 -0.54
C GLN A 8 -2.75 -15.26 -0.16
N LEU A 9 -2.87 -16.20 0.79
CA LEU A 9 -4.15 -16.66 1.32
C LEU A 9 -4.92 -15.54 2.02
N GLY A 10 -4.25 -14.70 2.80
CA GLY A 10 -4.88 -13.55 3.46
C GLY A 10 -5.57 -12.60 2.48
N ALA A 11 -5.00 -12.43 1.28
CA ALA A 11 -5.60 -11.63 0.21
C ALA A 11 -6.87 -12.27 -0.39
N LEU A 12 -7.06 -13.59 -0.28
CA LEU A 12 -8.28 -14.29 -0.69
C LEU A 12 -9.32 -14.36 0.44
N VAL A 13 -8.88 -14.45 1.68
CA VAL A 13 -9.74 -14.53 2.87
C VAL A 13 -10.49 -13.22 3.09
N SER A 14 -9.78 -12.10 2.98
CA SER A 14 -10.31 -10.78 3.35
C SER A 14 -10.85 -10.02 2.15
N ASN A 15 -12.18 -9.85 2.08
CA ASN A 15 -12.76 -8.79 1.27
C ASN A 15 -12.55 -7.46 2.01
N GLN A 16 -11.43 -6.80 1.71
CA GLN A 16 -10.92 -5.68 2.49
C GLN A 16 -12.00 -4.62 2.75
N SER A 17 -12.15 -4.22 4.01
CA SER A 17 -13.10 -3.21 4.51
C SER A 17 -14.59 -3.59 4.51
N ALA A 18 -14.96 -4.80 4.10
CA ALA A 18 -16.33 -5.29 4.25
C ALA A 18 -16.68 -5.61 5.71
N VAL A 19 -17.94 -5.39 6.11
CA VAL A 19 -18.47 -5.83 7.41
C VAL A 19 -18.51 -7.35 7.45
N ILE A 20 -18.03 -7.93 8.54
CA ILE A 20 -18.03 -9.38 8.80
C ILE A 20 -18.58 -9.63 10.21
N PRO A 21 -19.15 -10.81 10.49
CA PRO A 21 -19.77 -11.09 11.79
C PRO A 21 -18.76 -11.11 12.93
N ASP A 22 -17.61 -11.75 12.73
CA ASP A 22 -16.59 -11.93 13.75
C ASP A 22 -15.25 -12.41 13.15
N ARG A 23 -14.27 -12.66 14.02
CA ARG A 23 -12.96 -13.21 13.67
C ARG A 23 -13.01 -14.67 13.23
N ALA A 24 -13.88 -15.49 13.83
CA ALA A 24 -13.97 -16.91 13.53
C ALA A 24 -14.33 -17.15 12.06
N HIS A 25 -15.17 -16.28 11.47
CA HIS A 25 -15.46 -16.27 10.04
C HIS A 25 -14.19 -16.24 9.17
N LEU A 26 -13.20 -15.40 9.51
CA LEU A 26 -11.94 -15.31 8.76
C LEU A 26 -11.09 -16.56 8.93
N GLU A 27 -11.04 -17.11 10.15
CA GLU A 27 -10.25 -18.31 10.48
C GLU A 27 -10.79 -19.55 9.75
N THR A 28 -12.12 -19.72 9.72
CA THR A 28 -12.77 -20.79 8.95
C THR A 28 -12.49 -20.67 7.46
N ARG A 29 -12.61 -19.46 6.88
CA ARG A 29 -12.29 -19.23 5.47
C ARG A 29 -10.82 -19.49 5.15
N LEU A 30 -9.91 -19.10 6.04
CA LEU A 30 -8.48 -19.35 5.89
C LEU A 30 -8.17 -20.85 5.90
N ALA A 31 -8.75 -21.62 6.82
CA ALA A 31 -8.58 -23.07 6.88
C ALA A 31 -9.08 -23.75 5.60
N SER A 32 -10.25 -23.34 5.10
CA SER A 32 -10.81 -23.85 3.84
C SER A 32 -9.89 -23.57 2.64
N LEU A 33 -9.38 -22.33 2.52
CA LEU A 33 -8.49 -21.96 1.43
C LEU A 33 -7.11 -22.66 1.51
N LYS A 34 -6.59 -22.92 2.72
CA LYS A 34 -5.36 -23.70 2.91
C LYS A 34 -5.49 -25.14 2.39
N ALA A 35 -6.67 -25.75 2.54
CA ALA A 35 -6.94 -27.08 2.03
C ALA A 35 -7.09 -27.11 0.50
N GLN A 36 -7.62 -26.03 -0.09
CA GLN A 36 -7.87 -25.92 -1.53
C GLN A 36 -6.63 -25.50 -2.33
N HIS A 37 -5.77 -24.66 -1.75
CA HIS A 37 -4.64 -24.05 -2.46
C HIS A 37 -3.32 -24.36 -1.75
N PRO A 38 -2.59 -25.41 -2.15
CA PRO A 38 -1.26 -25.66 -1.62
C PRO A 38 -0.29 -24.51 -1.95
N GLU A 39 0.83 -24.49 -1.23
CA GLU A 39 1.87 -23.49 -1.46
C GLU A 39 2.34 -23.51 -2.94
N GLY A 40 2.43 -22.32 -3.54
CA GLY A 40 2.74 -22.16 -4.97
C GLY A 40 1.52 -22.17 -5.90
N ALA A 41 0.35 -22.61 -5.43
CA ALA A 41 -0.88 -22.74 -6.24
C ALA A 41 -2.00 -21.74 -5.85
N VAL A 42 -1.69 -20.72 -5.06
CA VAL A 42 -2.68 -19.71 -4.65
C VAL A 42 -2.91 -18.71 -5.80
N PRO A 43 -4.13 -18.61 -6.35
CA PRO A 43 -4.43 -17.65 -7.41
C PRO A 43 -4.41 -16.22 -6.87
N LYS A 44 -4.00 -15.27 -7.72
CA LYS A 44 -4.12 -13.85 -7.39
C LYS A 44 -5.60 -13.44 -7.50
N PRO A 45 -6.22 -12.88 -6.44
CA PRO A 45 -7.59 -12.38 -6.54
C PRO A 45 -7.71 -11.33 -7.67
N ALA A 46 -8.87 -11.30 -8.35
CA ALA A 46 -9.14 -10.31 -9.39
C ALA A 46 -9.17 -8.88 -8.83
N SER A 47 -9.71 -8.71 -7.62
CA SER A 47 -9.72 -7.44 -6.88
C SER A 47 -8.37 -7.03 -6.30
N TRP A 48 -7.36 -7.92 -6.34
CA TRP A 48 -6.04 -7.64 -5.78
C TRP A 48 -5.06 -7.16 -6.84
N GLY A 49 -4.47 -6.00 -6.61
CA GLY A 49 -3.52 -5.37 -7.51
C GLY A 49 -2.66 -4.33 -6.80
N GLY A 50 -2.12 -3.41 -7.59
CA GLY A 50 -1.37 -2.27 -7.09
C GLY A 50 -1.76 -1.02 -7.85
N TYR A 51 -1.50 0.13 -7.24
CA TYR A 51 -1.64 1.43 -7.85
C TYR A 51 -0.26 2.08 -7.99
N ARG A 52 -0.11 2.92 -9.01
CA ARG A 52 1.07 3.77 -9.19
C ARG A 52 0.64 5.22 -9.03
N ILE A 53 1.15 5.88 -8.00
CA ILE A 53 1.04 7.33 -7.87
C ILE A 53 2.10 7.95 -8.78
N ILE A 54 1.67 8.76 -9.74
CA ILE A 54 2.55 9.60 -10.55
C ILE A 54 2.52 10.98 -9.89
N PRO A 55 3.61 11.43 -9.24
CA PRO A 55 3.58 12.70 -8.52
C PRO A 55 3.50 13.87 -9.50
N GLU A 56 2.51 14.72 -9.27
CA GLU A 56 2.43 16.11 -9.75
C GLU A 56 3.38 17.00 -8.93
N SER A 57 3.48 16.74 -7.62
CA SER A 57 4.38 17.41 -6.71
C SER A 57 4.77 16.53 -5.52
N PHE A 58 5.87 16.88 -4.85
CA PHE A 58 6.28 16.29 -3.57
C PHE A 58 7.16 17.27 -2.78
N GLU A 59 7.15 17.15 -1.46
CA GLU A 59 7.89 18.06 -0.57
C GLU A 59 8.92 17.27 0.26
N PHE A 60 10.14 17.81 0.35
CA PHE A 60 11.07 17.43 1.40
C PHE A 60 11.00 18.45 2.53
N TRP A 61 10.63 17.97 3.71
CA TRP A 61 10.63 18.74 4.94
C TRP A 61 11.74 18.23 5.86
N GLN A 62 12.58 19.13 6.37
CA GLN A 62 13.65 18.81 7.30
C GLN A 62 13.57 19.71 8.54
N GLY A 63 13.41 19.06 9.69
CA GLY A 63 13.31 19.72 10.98
C GLY A 63 14.62 20.39 11.39
N ARG A 64 14.50 21.51 12.13
CA ARG A 64 15.60 22.28 12.72
C ARG A 64 15.20 22.73 14.12
N THR A 65 16.17 22.86 15.02
CA THR A 65 15.94 23.17 16.44
C THR A 65 15.38 24.57 16.67
N ASN A 66 15.72 25.53 15.81
CA ASN A 66 15.28 26.93 15.89
C ASN A 66 13.94 27.20 15.18
N ARG A 67 13.18 26.16 14.82
CA ARG A 67 11.88 26.23 14.11
C ARG A 67 11.94 26.76 12.68
N LEU A 68 13.12 27.12 12.17
CA LEU A 68 13.31 27.54 10.78
C LEU A 68 13.54 26.33 9.87
N HIS A 69 12.54 25.45 9.76
CA HIS A 69 12.59 24.23 8.97
C HIS A 69 12.97 24.46 7.49
N ASP A 70 13.69 23.50 6.92
CA ASP A 70 13.95 23.50 5.49
C ASP A 70 12.78 22.80 4.79
N ARG A 71 12.15 23.51 3.85
CA ARG A 71 11.05 22.99 3.03
C ARG A 71 11.35 23.20 1.57
N PHE A 72 11.43 22.11 0.81
CA PHE A 72 11.67 22.13 -0.63
C PHE A 72 10.54 21.42 -1.36
N LEU A 73 9.74 22.18 -2.10
CA LEU A 73 8.67 21.67 -2.95
C LEU A 73 9.22 21.42 -4.36
N TYR A 74 9.05 20.20 -4.84
CA TYR A 74 9.25 19.80 -6.22
C TYR A 74 7.89 19.77 -6.92
N SER A 75 7.74 20.57 -7.97
CA SER A 75 6.53 20.62 -8.80
C SER A 75 6.86 20.26 -10.24
N ARG A 76 6.05 19.38 -10.83
CA ARG A 76 6.19 18.96 -12.22
C ARG A 76 5.68 20.08 -13.13
N GLY A 77 6.53 20.59 -14.00
CA GLY A 77 6.18 21.53 -15.07
C GLY A 77 6.39 20.92 -16.45
N ALA A 78 6.14 21.72 -17.49
CA ALA A 78 6.25 21.28 -18.88
C ALA A 78 7.67 20.80 -19.26
N ASN A 79 8.71 21.39 -18.67
CA ASN A 79 10.13 21.15 -19.01
C ASN A 79 10.88 20.36 -17.93
N GLY A 80 10.17 19.67 -17.03
CA GLY A 80 10.75 18.91 -15.92
C GLY A 80 10.33 19.43 -14.55
N TRP A 81 11.18 19.26 -13.55
CA TRP A 81 10.87 19.62 -12.17
C TRP A 81 11.37 21.02 -11.83
N THR A 82 10.51 21.82 -11.21
CA THR A 82 10.90 23.08 -10.58
C THR A 82 10.99 22.88 -9.07
N ILE A 83 12.01 23.47 -8.44
CA ILE A 83 12.24 23.39 -7.01
C ILE A 83 11.99 24.78 -6.41
N SER A 84 11.18 24.83 -5.35
CA SER A 84 10.92 26.06 -4.60
C SER A 84 11.17 25.84 -3.11
N ARG A 85 11.84 26.81 -2.47
CA ARG A 85 11.94 26.84 -1.01
C ARG A 85 10.65 27.46 -0.45
N LEU A 86 10.03 26.77 0.50
CA LEU A 86 8.87 27.27 1.23
C LEU A 86 9.28 27.82 2.59
N ALA A 87 8.51 28.76 3.12
CA ALA A 87 8.64 29.18 4.51
C ALA A 87 8.28 28.01 5.46
N PRO A 88 9.01 27.85 6.57
CA PRO A 88 8.81 26.76 7.53
C PRO A 88 7.45 26.75 8.21
#